data_AF-A0A520IVA7-F1
#
_entry.id   AF-A0A520IVA7-F1
#
_cell.length_a   1.000
_cell.length_b   1.000
_cell.length_c   1.000
_cell.angle_alpha   90.00
_cell.angle_beta   90.00
_cell.angle_gamma   90.00
#
_symmetry.space_group_name_H-M   'P 1'
#
loop_
_entity.id
_entity.type
_entity.pdbx_description
1 polymer ?
#
loop_
_entity_poly.entity_id
_entity_poly.type
_entity_poly.pdbx_seq_one_letter_code
_entity_poly.pdbx_strand_id
1 'polypeptide(L)' 'MANPLDDGALDTLFRTARTYNGYTDEPVGEDRLHAIWELMKWGPTSANQLPGRLVWCVSDDAKATLAEACSAQNKPKIL' A
#
# COMPACT_ATOMS: atom_id res chain seq x y z
N MET A 1 -26.25 -1.82 10.85
CA MET A 1 -24.89 -1.51 11.35
C MET A 1 -23.98 -2.65 10.97
N ALA A 2 -22.74 -2.39 10.58
CA ALA A 2 -21.78 -3.47 10.33
C ALA A 2 -21.49 -4.21 11.64
N ASN A 3 -21.29 -5.53 11.55
CA ASN A 3 -20.79 -6.30 12.68
C ASN A 3 -19.33 -5.88 12.95
N PRO A 4 -18.90 -5.83 14.22
CA PRO A 4 -17.48 -5.66 14.54
C PRO A 4 -16.63 -6.72 13.82
N LEU A 5 -15.42 -6.34 13.43
CA LEU A 5 -14.42 -7.30 12.97
C LEU A 5 -14.09 -8.27 14.10
N ASP A 6 -13.83 -9.53 13.75
CA ASP A 6 -13.35 -10.51 14.72
C ASP A 6 -11.93 -10.18 15.21
N ASP A 7 -11.49 -10.86 16.27
CA ASP A 7 -10.17 -10.64 16.84
C ASP A 7 -9.03 -10.95 15.86
N GLY A 8 -9.17 -11.96 15.00
CA GLY A 8 -8.13 -12.29 14.03
C GLY A 8 -7.92 -11.17 13.01
N ALA A 9 -8.99 -10.56 12.53
CA ALA A 9 -8.96 -9.42 11.63
C ALA A 9 -8.36 -8.18 12.32
N LEU A 10 -8.75 -7.91 13.57
CA LEU A 10 -8.21 -6.80 14.36
C LEU A 10 -6.72 -6.97 14.66
N ASP A 11 -6.26 -8.19 14.92
CA ASP A 11 -4.84 -8.50 15.09
C ASP A 11 -4.07 -8.23 13.80
N THR A 12 -4.56 -8.79 12.69
CA THR A 12 -3.95 -8.67 11.36
C THR A 12 -3.83 -7.22 10.91
N LEU A 13 -4.85 -6.39 11.16
CA LEU A 13 -4.89 -5.02 10.66
C LEU A 13 -4.24 -4.01 11.60
N PHE A 14 -4.34 -4.19 12.92
CA PHE A 14 -4.05 -3.11 13.87
C PHE A 14 -3.15 -3.49 15.05
N ARG A 15 -3.39 -4.63 15.73
CA ARG A 15 -2.68 -4.92 16.99
C ARG A 15 -1.28 -5.49 16.74
N THR A 16 -1.14 -6.42 15.80
CA THR A 16 0.13 -7.11 15.52
C THR A 16 0.82 -6.62 14.25
N ALA A 17 0.10 -5.93 13.36
CA ALA A 17 0.67 -5.33 12.15
C ALA A 17 1.90 -4.46 12.46
N ARG A 18 2.99 -4.65 11.70
CA ARG A 18 4.22 -3.84 11.77
C ARG A 18 4.68 -3.49 10.37
N THR A 19 5.33 -2.34 10.21
CA THR A 19 5.96 -1.96 8.94
C THR A 19 7.03 -2.98 8.57
N TYR A 20 6.82 -3.63 7.43
CA TYR A 20 7.78 -4.59 6.88
C TYR A 20 8.91 -3.85 6.14
N ASN A 21 10.15 -4.30 6.28
CA ASN A 21 11.33 -3.66 5.68
C ASN A 21 12.17 -4.61 4.80
N GLY A 22 11.85 -5.91 4.75
CA GLY A 22 12.65 -6.92 4.04
C GLY A 22 11.92 -7.49 2.82
N TYR A 23 11.83 -6.73 1.74
CA TYR A 23 11.13 -7.17 0.53
C TYR A 23 11.86 -8.31 -0.18
N THR A 24 11.11 -9.17 -0.86
CA THR A 24 11.62 -10.19 -1.78
C THR A 24 11.56 -9.69 -3.21
N ASP A 25 12.24 -10.37 -4.12
CA ASP A 25 12.17 -10.10 -5.57
C ASP A 25 10.86 -10.60 -6.23
N GLU A 26 9.90 -11.07 -5.43
CA GLU A 26 8.60 -11.54 -5.94
C GLU A 26 7.73 -10.36 -6.37
N PRO A 27 7.33 -10.28 -7.66
CA PRO A 27 6.51 -9.17 -8.13
C PRO A 27 5.10 -9.24 -7.55
N VAL A 28 4.56 -8.08 -7.14
CA VAL A 28 3.14 -7.95 -6.81
C VAL A 28 2.36 -7.85 -8.12
N GLY A 29 1.48 -8.83 -8.37
CA GLY A 29 0.63 -8.85 -9.56
C GLY A 29 -0.31 -7.64 -9.64
N GLU A 30 -0.59 -7.19 -10.86
CA GLU A 30 -1.47 -6.04 -11.11
C GLU A 30 -2.89 -6.26 -10.55
N ASP A 31 -3.39 -7.49 -10.61
CA ASP A 31 -4.66 -7.92 -10.00
C ASP A 31 -4.71 -7.59 -8.50
N ARG A 32 -3.61 -7.84 -7.78
CA ARG A 32 -3.49 -7.54 -6.35
C ARG A 32 -3.47 -6.03 -6.10
N LEU A 33 -2.78 -5.25 -6.94
CA LEU A 33 -2.72 -3.80 -6.83
C LEU A 33 -4.13 -3.18 -6.99
N HIS A 34 -4.90 -3.65 -7.98
CA HIS A 34 -6.29 -3.21 -8.17
C HIS A 34 -7.19 -3.68 -7.03
N ALA A 35 -7.00 -4.91 -6.52
CA ALA A 35 -7.76 -5.39 -5.36
C ALA A 35 -7.55 -4.51 -4.11
N ILE A 36 -6.32 -4.02 -3.89
CA ILE A 36 -6.02 -3.05 -2.82
C ILE A 36 -6.78 -1.75 -3.05
N TRP A 37 -6.74 -1.19 -4.26
CA TRP A 37 -7.45 0.04 -4.60
C TRP A 37 -8.97 -0.09 -4.40
N GLU A 38 -9.56 -1.19 -4.87
CA GLU A 38 -11.01 -1.44 -4.79
C GLU A 38 -11.51 -1.48 -3.34
N LEU A 39 -10.66 -1.89 -2.40
CA LEU A 39 -10.95 -1.83 -0.96
C LEU A 39 -10.67 -0.44 -0.38
N MET A 40 -9.48 0.11 -0.62
CA MET A 40 -8.99 1.34 0.01
C MET A 40 -9.83 2.58 -0.34
N LYS A 41 -10.32 2.66 -1.58
CA LYS A 41 -11.01 3.86 -2.10
C LYS A 41 -12.30 4.23 -1.34
N TRP A 42 -12.85 3.31 -0.57
CA TRP A 42 -14.06 3.52 0.24
C TRP A 42 -13.79 4.12 1.62
N GLY A 43 -12.54 4.42 1.95
CA GLY A 43 -12.21 5.16 3.16
C GLY A 43 -12.96 6.51 3.22
N PRO A 44 -13.54 6.89 4.37
CA PRO A 44 -14.29 8.13 4.47
C PRO A 44 -13.36 9.34 4.24
N THR A 45 -13.85 10.32 3.48
CA THR A 45 -13.14 11.56 3.19
C THR A 45 -14.03 12.76 3.50
N SER A 46 -13.43 13.92 3.77
CA SER A 46 -14.18 15.17 3.97
C SER A 46 -15.13 15.40 2.80
N ALA A 47 -16.41 15.63 3.10
CA ALA A 47 -17.48 15.82 2.13
C ALA A 47 -17.53 14.74 1.01
N ASN A 48 -17.02 13.53 1.27
CA ASN A 48 -16.92 12.45 0.28
C ASN A 48 -16.22 12.87 -1.03
N GLN A 49 -15.21 13.73 -0.96
CA GLN A 49 -14.53 14.29 -2.13
C GLN A 49 -13.61 13.29 -2.86
N LEU A 50 -13.22 12.20 -2.20
CA LEU A 50 -12.37 11.15 -2.78
C LEU A 50 -11.09 11.70 -3.46
N PRO A 51 -10.27 12.51 -2.76
CA PRO A 51 -9.12 13.19 -3.38
C PRO A 51 -7.91 12.29 -3.63
N GLY A 52 -7.88 11.07 -3.07
CA GLY A 52 -6.73 10.17 -3.19
C GLY A 52 -6.38 9.85 -4.65
N ARG A 53 -5.08 9.86 -4.96
CA ARG A 53 -4.52 9.44 -6.24
C ARG A 53 -3.33 8.52 -5.94
N LEU A 54 -3.27 7.36 -6.59
CA LEU A 54 -2.20 6.40 -6.43
C LEU A 54 -1.53 6.17 -7.78
N VAL A 55 -0.20 6.04 -7.76
CA VAL A 55 0.61 5.64 -8.92
C VAL A 55 1.37 4.38 -8.52
N TRP A 56 1.16 3.29 -9.24
CA TRP A 56 1.89 2.04 -9.04
C TRP A 56 3.17 2.05 -9.86
N CYS A 57 4.33 2.20 -9.21
CA CYS A 57 5.64 2.15 -9.87
C CYS A 57 6.13 0.69 -10.01
N VAL A 58 5.66 0.00 -11.05
CA VAL A 58 5.97 -1.43 -11.26
C VAL A 58 7.16 -1.69 -12.19
N SER A 59 7.44 -0.77 -13.13
CA SER A 59 8.58 -0.89 -14.04
C SER A 59 9.88 -0.41 -13.40
N ASP A 60 11.00 -0.91 -13.89
CA ASP A 60 12.34 -0.53 -13.42
C ASP A 60 12.58 0.98 -13.56
N ASP A 61 12.17 1.59 -14.68
CA ASP A 61 12.28 3.04 -14.90
C ASP A 61 11.45 3.86 -13.88
N ALA A 62 10.24 3.39 -13.55
CA ALA A 62 9.38 4.05 -12.57
C ALA A 62 9.95 3.90 -11.15
N LYS A 63 10.48 2.73 -10.81
CA LYS A 63 11.18 2.49 -9.54
C LYS A 63 12.43 3.36 -9.42
N ALA A 64 13.25 3.45 -10.47
CA ALA A 64 14.43 4.31 -10.51
C ALA A 64 14.05 5.78 -10.27
N THR A 65 13.02 6.27 -10.95
CA THR A 65 12.50 7.64 -10.76
C THR A 65 12.04 7.87 -9.31
N LEU A 66 11.27 6.94 -8.75
CA LEU A 66 10.81 7.01 -7.37
C LEU A 66 11.97 7.00 -6.37
N ALA A 67 12.99 6.19 -6.62
CA ALA A 67 14.12 6.01 -5.73
C ALA A 67 15.00 7.26 -5.62
N GLU A 68 15.12 8.07 -6.69
CA GLU A 68 15.78 9.39 -6.63
C GLU A 68 14.97 10.44 -5.87
N ALA A 69 13.65 10.31 -5.80
CA ALA A 69 12.78 11.19 -5.02
C ALA A 69 12.69 10.80 -3.53
N CYS A 70 13.31 9.69 -3.14
CA CYS A 70 13.26 9.18 -1.77
C CYS A 70 14.53 9.51 -0.97
N SER A 71 14.43 9.45 0.36
CA SER A 71 15.60 9.54 1.22
C SER A 71 16.57 8.38 0.97
N ALA A 72 17.87 8.62 1.19
CA ALA A 72 18.93 7.65 0.89
C ALA A 72 18.72 6.27 1.55
N GLN A 73 18.07 6.22 2.71
CA GLN A 73 17.80 4.98 3.45
C GLN A 73 16.67 4.13 2.83
N ASN A 74 15.80 4.74 2.00
CA ASN A 74 14.69 4.05 1.34
C ASN A 74 15.01 3.68 -0.11
N LYS A 75 15.96 4.38 -0.76
CA LYS A 75 16.42 4.08 -2.12
C LYS A 75 16.74 2.58 -2.35
N PRO A 76 17.56 1.90 -1.52
CA PRO A 76 17.85 0.47 -1.70
C PRO A 76 16.69 -0.48 -1.36
N LYS A 77 15.54 0.03 -0.89
CA LYS A 77 14.32 -0.77 -0.71
C LYS A 77 13.39 -0.71 -1.92
N ILE A 78 13.63 0.24 -2.82
CA ILE A 78 12.82 0.49 -4.02
C ILE A 78 13.46 -0.19 -5.24
N LEU A 79 14.80 -0.23 -5.28
CA LEU A 79 15.62 -0.78 -6.35
C LEU A 79 15.91 -2.27 -6.15
#